data_AF-A0A6P2D889-F1
#
_entry.id   AF-A0A6P2D889-F1
#
_cell.length_a   1.000
_cell.length_b   1.000
_cell.length_c   1.000
_cell.angle_alpha   90.00
_cell.angle_beta   90.00
_cell.angle_gamma   90.00
#
_symmetry.space_group_name_H-M   'P 1'
#
loop_
_entity.id
_entity.type
_entity.pdbx_description
1 polymer ?
#
loop_
_entity_poly.entity_id
_entity_poly.type
_entity_poly.pdbx_seq_one_letter_code
_entity_poly.pdbx_strand_id
1 'polypeptide(L)'
;MARRYQRGYDSDDLAPVPAGGLSSNGQWLFGSLYAALILIGFSFGVWAGASKPKTFEVAEAKKEPAEKPDRGAPPVKPVTPPPAEPKTNPMPPVEQKPVEREPEPKPPEPKKEPEVKPAEPKPKEPAPKPPEPKPPEPKKVNVKPVSFKEVSKVFVAHCNNCHGSVGKPKAGIDLRTVAAILKGGADGDIVKPGDPEKSVLYLSLMADASKPMPPDGKQRPTEAEIKLVHDWIASGAKQRRRPVRGRRGFAPARFKNYSPNT
;
A
#
# COMPACT_ATOMS: atom_id res chain seq x y z
N MET A 1 11.63 20.24 -41.61
CA MET A 1 11.24 18.90 -42.12
C MET A 1 11.31 17.89 -40.98
N ALA A 2 10.24 17.75 -40.20
CA ALA A 2 10.16 16.82 -39.08
C ALA A 2 9.26 15.65 -39.47
N ARG A 3 9.83 14.44 -39.56
CA ARG A 3 9.07 13.21 -39.76
C ARG A 3 8.40 12.82 -38.44
N ARG A 4 7.07 12.75 -38.46
CA ARG A 4 6.25 12.14 -37.41
C ARG A 4 6.58 10.65 -37.31
N TYR A 5 6.93 10.22 -36.10
CA TYR A 5 7.04 8.82 -35.74
C TYR A 5 5.65 8.35 -35.26
N GLN A 6 4.81 7.91 -36.19
CA GLN A 6 3.63 7.11 -35.87
C GLN A 6 3.98 5.66 -36.15
N ARG A 7 4.36 4.93 -35.10
CA ARG A 7 4.47 3.47 -35.14
C ARG A 7 3.10 2.95 -34.70
N GLY A 8 2.26 2.63 -35.68
CA GLY A 8 1.00 1.93 -35.45
C GLY A 8 1.28 0.56 -34.81
N TYR A 9 0.50 0.24 -33.78
CA TYR A 9 0.35 -1.12 -33.30
C TYR A 9 -0.83 -1.68 -34.08
N ASP A 10 -0.55 -2.41 -35.17
CA ASP A 10 -1.55 -3.18 -35.88
C ASP A 10 -2.04 -4.32 -34.99
N SER A 11 -3.36 -4.46 -34.89
CA SER A 11 -4.03 -5.41 -33.98
C SER A 11 -4.05 -6.85 -34.51
N ASP A 12 -3.38 -7.10 -35.64
CA ASP A 12 -3.41 -8.36 -36.37
C ASP A 12 -2.21 -9.30 -36.07
N ASP A 13 -1.26 -8.88 -35.22
CA ASP A 13 -0.07 -9.69 -34.84
C ASP A 13 -0.26 -10.56 -33.58
N LEU A 14 -1.50 -10.77 -33.13
CA LEU A 14 -1.80 -11.71 -32.05
C LEU A 14 -1.90 -13.13 -32.59
N ALA A 15 -0.75 -13.82 -32.62
CA ALA A 15 -0.72 -15.27 -32.83
C ALA A 15 -1.64 -15.99 -31.82
N PRO A 16 -2.41 -17.00 -32.24
CA PRO A 16 -3.29 -17.76 -31.35
C PRO A 16 -2.45 -18.54 -30.32
N VAL A 17 -2.76 -18.33 -29.05
CA VAL A 17 -2.22 -19.11 -27.93
C VAL A 17 -2.68 -20.57 -28.10
N PRO A 18 -1.78 -21.57 -28.07
CA PRO A 18 -2.22 -22.96 -28.15
C PRO A 18 -3.02 -23.33 -26.89
N ALA A 19 -4.27 -23.74 -27.07
CA ALA A 19 -5.08 -24.35 -26.04
C ALA A 19 -4.46 -25.71 -25.65
N GLY A 20 -3.54 -25.70 -24.69
CA GLY A 20 -3.01 -26.90 -24.07
C GLY A 20 -4.09 -27.56 -23.20
N GLY A 21 -4.88 -28.45 -23.79
CA GLY A 21 -5.78 -29.32 -23.05
C GLY A 21 -4.98 -30.24 -22.13
N LEU A 22 -5.26 -30.17 -20.82
CA LEU A 22 -4.78 -31.18 -19.87
C LEU A 22 -5.35 -32.54 -20.28
N SER A 23 -4.47 -33.51 -20.51
CA SER A 23 -4.82 -34.90 -20.77
C SER A 23 -5.79 -35.43 -19.69
N SER A 24 -6.81 -36.16 -20.11
CA SER A 24 -7.84 -36.82 -19.26
C SER A 24 -7.25 -37.67 -18.13
N ASN A 25 -5.97 -38.03 -18.19
CA ASN A 25 -5.30 -38.84 -17.17
C ASN A 25 -4.78 -38.01 -15.99
N GLY A 26 -4.69 -36.68 -16.10
CA GLY A 26 -4.19 -35.79 -15.03
C GLY A 26 -5.25 -35.40 -13.99
N GLN A 27 -6.52 -35.39 -14.37
CA GLN A 27 -7.63 -34.99 -13.49
C GLN A 27 -7.83 -35.96 -12.31
N TRP A 28 -7.54 -37.25 -12.50
CA TRP A 28 -7.68 -38.29 -11.48
C TRP A 28 -6.61 -38.26 -10.40
N LEU A 29 -5.38 -37.82 -10.72
CA LEU A 29 -4.29 -37.73 -9.74
C LEU A 29 -4.50 -36.59 -8.74
N PHE A 30 -5.04 -35.45 -9.21
CA PHE A 30 -5.35 -34.33 -8.32
C PHE A 30 -6.60 -34.58 -7.49
N GLY A 31 -7.62 -35.27 -8.03
CA GLY A 31 -8.82 -35.64 -7.28
C GLY A 31 -8.53 -36.60 -6.12
N SER A 32 -7.68 -37.61 -6.34
CA SER A 32 -7.31 -38.58 -5.30
C SER A 32 -6.51 -37.93 -4.16
N LEU A 33 -5.61 -36.99 -4.46
CA LEU A 33 -4.83 -36.30 -3.43
C LEU A 33 -5.70 -35.35 -2.60
N TYR A 34 -6.67 -34.67 -3.22
CA TYR A 34 -7.60 -33.79 -2.53
C TYR A 34 -8.58 -34.55 -1.63
N ALA A 35 -9.11 -35.69 -2.09
CA ALA A 35 -9.96 -36.56 -1.27
C ALA A 35 -9.22 -37.11 -0.03
N ALA A 36 -7.94 -37.50 -0.18
CA ALA A 36 -7.11 -37.94 0.95
C ALA A 36 -6.90 -36.82 1.99
N LEU A 37 -6.67 -35.58 1.55
CA LEU A 37 -6.52 -34.43 2.45
C LEU A 37 -7.81 -34.10 3.22
N ILE A 38 -8.98 -34.25 2.61
CA ILE A 38 -10.27 -34.06 3.30
C ILE A 38 -10.49 -35.14 4.36
N LEU A 39 -10.17 -36.40 4.07
CA LEU A 39 -10.30 -37.48 5.05
C LEU A 39 -9.34 -37.30 6.25
N ILE A 40 -8.11 -36.86 6.01
CA ILE A 40 -7.15 -36.54 7.09
C ILE A 40 -7.64 -35.34 7.93
N GLY A 41 -8.22 -34.32 7.29
CA GLY A 41 -8.78 -33.15 7.97
C GLY A 41 -9.99 -33.49 8.85
N PHE A 42 -10.84 -34.42 8.41
CA PHE A 42 -12.04 -34.81 9.17
C PHE A 42 -11.69 -35.65 10.41
N SER A 43 -10.62 -36.44 10.38
CA SER A 43 -10.13 -37.17 11.56
C SER A 43 -9.57 -36.25 12.66
N PHE A 44 -9.03 -35.07 12.33
CA PHE A 44 -8.56 -34.11 13.33
C PHE A 44 -9.68 -33.21 13.92
N GLY A 45 -10.80 -33.03 13.21
CA GLY A 45 -11.90 -32.15 13.64
C GLY A 45 -12.85 -32.76 14.68
N VAL A 46 -12.90 -34.08 14.82
CA VAL A 46 -13.88 -34.77 15.69
C VAL A 46 -13.36 -35.00 17.12
N TRP A 47 -12.05 -34.85 17.40
CA TRP A 47 -11.49 -35.14 18.73
C TRP A 47 -11.41 -33.94 19.69
N ALA A 48 -11.55 -32.70 19.21
CA ALA A 48 -11.47 -31.49 20.04
C ALA A 48 -12.81 -31.03 20.66
N GLY A 49 -13.84 -31.90 20.67
CA GLY A 49 -15.21 -31.55 21.08
C GLY A 49 -15.63 -31.98 22.49
N ALA A 50 -14.76 -32.60 23.31
CA ALA A 50 -15.19 -33.26 24.56
C ALA A 50 -14.40 -32.86 25.83
N SER A 51 -13.81 -31.68 25.90
CA SER A 51 -13.23 -31.18 27.16
C SER A 51 -14.30 -30.45 27.98
N LYS A 52 -14.87 -31.15 28.96
CA LYS A 52 -15.77 -30.60 30.01
C LYS A 52 -15.06 -29.44 30.74
N PRO A 53 -15.71 -28.29 30.99
CA PRO A 53 -15.09 -27.21 31.75
C PRO A 53 -14.84 -27.67 33.18
N LYS A 54 -13.60 -27.56 33.64
CA LYS A 54 -13.22 -27.84 35.02
C LYS A 54 -13.78 -26.71 35.89
N THR A 55 -14.87 -27.00 36.61
CA THR A 55 -15.39 -26.14 37.67
C THR A 55 -14.31 -26.00 38.75
N PHE A 56 -13.83 -24.79 38.97
CA PHE A 56 -12.94 -24.49 40.09
C PHE A 56 -13.81 -24.36 41.34
N GLU A 57 -13.70 -25.33 42.24
CA GLU A 57 -14.33 -25.32 43.55
C GLU A 57 -13.62 -24.25 44.40
N VAL A 58 -14.38 -23.24 44.82
CA VAL A 58 -13.91 -22.21 45.75
C VAL A 58 -13.82 -22.87 47.12
N ALA A 59 -12.59 -23.17 47.55
CA ALA A 59 -12.33 -23.65 48.90
C ALA A 59 -12.70 -22.56 49.92
N GLU A 60 -13.72 -22.85 50.72
CA GLU A 60 -14.11 -22.07 51.89
C GLU A 60 -12.99 -22.17 52.93
N ALA A 61 -12.16 -21.12 53.01
CA ALA A 61 -11.08 -21.03 53.99
C ALA A 61 -11.61 -20.53 55.33
N LYS A 62 -11.43 -21.41 56.32
CA LYS A 62 -11.71 -21.32 57.74
C LYS A 62 -11.17 -20.02 58.38
N LYS A 63 -12.03 -19.38 59.19
CA LYS A 63 -11.75 -18.25 60.10
C LYS A 63 -10.63 -18.57 61.10
N GLU A 64 -9.73 -17.61 61.36
CA GLU A 64 -9.35 -17.06 62.69
C GLU A 64 -8.29 -15.91 62.58
N PRO A 65 -8.03 -15.08 63.63
CA PRO A 65 -8.16 -13.61 63.52
C PRO A 65 -6.87 -12.78 63.62
N ALA A 66 -7.04 -11.52 63.19
CA ALA A 66 -6.43 -10.28 63.68
C ALA A 66 -4.90 -10.08 63.58
N GLU A 67 -4.48 -9.19 62.66
CA GLU A 67 -3.62 -8.04 63.01
C GLU A 67 -3.78 -6.89 61.99
N LYS A 68 -4.02 -5.67 62.49
CA LYS A 68 -4.08 -4.39 61.74
C LYS A 68 -2.69 -3.73 61.84
N PRO A 69 -2.20 -2.93 60.87
CA PRO A 69 -2.73 -1.56 60.76
C PRO A 69 -2.65 -0.86 59.38
N ASP A 70 -3.66 0.01 59.19
CA ASP A 70 -3.63 1.36 58.62
C ASP A 70 -2.78 1.70 57.37
N ARG A 71 -3.47 1.89 56.25
CA ARG A 71 -3.46 3.15 55.49
C ARG A 71 -4.58 3.19 54.45
N GLY A 72 -5.37 4.26 54.50
CA GLY A 72 -6.57 4.44 53.69
C GLY A 72 -6.33 4.50 52.19
N ALA A 73 -7.17 3.76 51.45
CA ALA A 73 -7.44 4.00 50.04
C ALA A 73 -8.76 4.80 49.92
N PRO A 74 -8.83 5.83 49.06
CA PRO A 74 -10.05 6.61 48.88
C PRO A 74 -11.16 5.76 48.23
N PRO A 75 -12.45 6.09 48.45
CA PRO A 75 -13.56 5.30 47.94
C PRO A 75 -13.58 5.31 46.40
N VAL A 76 -13.37 4.14 45.80
CA VAL A 76 -13.71 3.90 44.39
C VAL A 76 -15.23 3.96 44.27
N LYS A 77 -15.72 5.00 43.60
CA LYS A 77 -17.13 5.16 43.24
C LYS A 77 -17.56 3.99 42.34
N PRO A 78 -18.80 3.48 42.47
CA PRO A 78 -19.30 2.45 41.58
C PRO A 78 -19.34 2.98 40.14
N VAL A 79 -18.63 2.28 39.24
CA VAL A 79 -18.72 2.51 37.80
C VAL A 79 -20.09 1.99 37.35
N THR A 80 -20.99 2.91 37.05
CA THR A 80 -22.26 2.59 36.39
C THR A 80 -21.97 1.99 35.01
N PRO A 81 -22.67 0.91 34.60
CA PRO A 81 -22.56 0.42 33.23
C PRO A 81 -23.04 1.51 32.25
N PRO A 82 -22.46 1.59 31.03
CA PRO A 82 -22.91 2.55 30.04
C PRO A 82 -24.38 2.29 29.68
N PRO A 83 -25.18 3.36 29.47
CA PRO A 83 -26.57 3.21 29.06
C PRO A 83 -26.66 2.52 27.69
N ALA A 84 -27.70 1.69 27.55
CA ALA A 84 -28.05 0.97 26.33
C ALA A 84 -28.08 1.92 25.11
N GLU A 85 -27.63 1.39 23.98
CA GLU A 85 -27.53 2.08 22.69
C GLU A 85 -28.85 2.77 22.29
N PRO A 86 -28.79 3.98 21.71
CA PRO A 86 -29.98 4.65 21.21
C PRO A 86 -30.52 3.90 19.99
N LYS A 87 -31.79 3.49 20.05
CA LYS A 87 -32.55 2.95 18.93
C LYS A 87 -32.46 3.91 17.75
N THR A 88 -31.96 3.41 16.62
CA THR A 88 -31.92 4.13 15.35
C THR A 88 -33.35 4.35 14.87
N ASN A 89 -33.77 5.62 14.79
CA ASN A 89 -34.94 5.97 14.01
C ASN A 89 -34.56 5.89 12.52
N PRO A 90 -35.33 5.19 11.67
CA PRO A 90 -35.08 5.20 10.23
C PRO A 90 -35.33 6.59 9.67
N MET A 91 -34.43 7.05 8.80
CA MET A 91 -34.58 8.31 8.05
C MET A 91 -35.86 8.24 7.19
N PRO A 92 -36.61 9.35 7.04
CA PRO A 92 -37.75 9.38 6.12
C PRO A 92 -37.29 9.26 4.66
N PRO A 93 -38.13 8.73 3.75
CA PRO A 93 -37.81 8.67 2.33
C PRO A 93 -37.62 10.08 1.76
N VAL A 94 -36.49 10.33 1.12
CA VAL A 94 -36.28 11.56 0.35
C VAL A 94 -37.10 11.44 -0.94
N GLU A 95 -38.20 12.17 -0.99
CA GLU A 95 -39.03 12.31 -2.20
C GLU A 95 -38.25 13.11 -3.25
N GLN A 96 -37.83 12.43 -4.31
CA GLN A 96 -37.08 13.05 -5.41
C GLN A 96 -38.03 13.80 -6.33
N LYS A 97 -37.96 15.14 -6.29
CA LYS A 97 -38.65 16.00 -7.27
C LYS A 97 -37.98 15.84 -8.65
N PRO A 98 -38.74 15.73 -9.76
CA PRO A 98 -38.17 15.59 -11.10
C PRO A 98 -37.33 16.82 -11.46
N VAL A 99 -36.07 16.61 -11.86
CA VAL A 99 -35.20 17.63 -12.44
C VAL A 99 -35.63 17.84 -13.89
N GLU A 100 -36.19 19.01 -14.15
CA GLU A 100 -36.52 19.49 -15.49
C GLU A 100 -35.22 19.71 -16.27
N ARG A 101 -35.13 19.15 -17.48
CA ARG A 101 -33.94 19.20 -18.34
C ARG A 101 -33.85 20.58 -18.98
N GLU A 102 -32.78 21.30 -18.65
CA GLU A 102 -32.37 22.52 -19.37
C GLU A 102 -31.91 22.15 -20.80
N PRO A 103 -32.32 22.90 -21.85
CA PRO A 103 -32.00 22.55 -23.23
C PRO A 103 -30.54 22.90 -23.59
N GLU A 104 -29.92 22.01 -24.37
CA GLU A 104 -28.54 22.14 -24.85
C GLU A 104 -28.29 23.45 -25.63
N PRO A 105 -27.13 24.12 -25.44
CA PRO A 105 -26.76 25.28 -26.25
C PRO A 105 -26.34 24.87 -27.67
N LYS A 106 -26.89 25.58 -28.67
CA LYS A 106 -26.63 25.38 -30.11
C LYS A 106 -25.16 25.63 -30.48
N PRO A 107 -24.63 24.94 -31.52
CA PRO A 107 -23.27 25.16 -32.03
C PRO A 107 -23.09 26.55 -32.66
N PRO A 108 -21.95 27.23 -32.47
CA PRO A 108 -21.66 28.49 -33.17
C PRO A 108 -21.26 28.25 -34.64
N GLU A 109 -21.86 29.04 -35.53
CA GLU A 109 -21.62 29.08 -36.98
C GLU A 109 -20.20 29.55 -37.38
N PRO A 110 -19.70 29.16 -38.57
CA PRO A 110 -18.34 29.48 -39.01
C PRO A 110 -18.24 30.89 -39.59
N LYS A 111 -17.32 31.71 -39.05
CA LYS A 111 -17.01 33.04 -39.61
C LYS A 111 -16.01 32.94 -40.75
N LYS A 112 -16.38 33.56 -41.86
CA LYS A 112 -15.61 33.73 -43.10
C LYS A 112 -14.38 34.61 -42.89
N GLU A 113 -13.34 34.23 -43.64
CA GLU A 113 -12.05 34.88 -43.84
C GLU A 113 -12.20 36.20 -44.62
N PRO A 114 -11.34 37.21 -44.35
CA PRO A 114 -10.94 38.16 -45.37
C PRO A 114 -9.43 38.17 -45.61
N GLU A 115 -9.09 38.36 -46.88
CA GLU A 115 -7.78 38.22 -47.53
C GLU A 115 -6.91 39.51 -47.41
N VAL A 116 -5.73 39.38 -46.78
CA VAL A 116 -4.36 39.75 -47.27
C VAL A 116 -3.85 41.24 -47.42
N LYS A 117 -2.79 41.55 -46.61
CA LYS A 117 -1.51 42.33 -46.81
C LYS A 117 -1.45 43.88 -46.77
N PRO A 118 -0.25 44.53 -46.61
CA PRO A 118 1.09 44.05 -46.17
C PRO A 118 1.91 44.95 -45.18
N ALA A 119 3.00 44.37 -44.65
CA ALA A 119 4.29 44.95 -44.23
C ALA A 119 4.59 45.19 -42.72
N GLU A 120 5.60 44.46 -42.24
CA GLU A 120 6.30 44.54 -40.95
C GLU A 120 7.01 45.89 -40.72
N PRO A 121 7.26 46.25 -39.44
CA PRO A 121 8.63 46.17 -38.97
C PRO A 121 8.78 45.31 -37.70
N LYS A 122 9.88 44.55 -37.68
CA LYS A 122 10.33 43.62 -36.63
C LYS A 122 10.12 44.11 -35.18
N PRO A 123 9.47 43.31 -34.31
CA PRO A 123 9.63 43.42 -32.87
C PRO A 123 11.00 42.89 -32.45
N LYS A 124 11.69 43.64 -31.59
CA LYS A 124 12.92 43.21 -30.93
C LYS A 124 12.65 41.92 -30.14
N GLU A 125 13.46 40.91 -30.42
CA GLU A 125 13.47 39.61 -29.76
C GLU A 125 13.52 39.79 -28.23
N PRO A 126 12.55 39.27 -27.45
CA PRO A 126 12.71 39.20 -26.01
C PRO A 126 13.86 38.25 -25.69
N ALA A 127 14.78 38.71 -24.85
CA ALA A 127 15.96 37.98 -24.41
C ALA A 127 15.64 36.52 -24.03
N PRO A 128 16.57 35.57 -24.28
CA PRO A 128 16.34 34.17 -23.99
C PRO A 128 16.08 33.98 -22.49
N LYS A 129 14.98 33.28 -22.17
CA LYS A 129 14.72 32.78 -20.82
C LYS A 129 15.95 31.97 -20.35
N PRO A 130 16.43 32.17 -19.11
CA PRO A 130 17.48 31.32 -18.56
C PRO A 130 17.09 29.84 -18.72
N PRO A 131 18.03 28.95 -19.07
CA PRO A 131 17.72 27.53 -19.22
C PRO A 131 17.12 27.01 -17.91
N GLU A 132 15.93 26.44 -17.99
CA GLU A 132 15.32 25.72 -16.88
C GLU A 132 16.36 24.71 -16.33
N PRO A 133 16.60 24.65 -15.01
CA PRO A 133 17.46 23.64 -14.46
C PRO A 133 16.84 22.27 -14.77
N LYS A 134 17.61 21.42 -15.48
CA LYS A 134 17.23 20.04 -15.77
C LYS A 134 16.74 19.37 -14.46
N PRO A 135 15.63 18.59 -14.49
CA PRO A 135 15.21 17.82 -13.32
C PRO A 135 16.41 17.07 -12.76
N PRO A 136 16.72 17.16 -11.45
CA PRO A 136 17.85 16.44 -10.90
C PRO A 136 17.63 14.96 -11.21
N GLU A 137 18.54 14.40 -12.02
CA GLU A 137 18.65 12.95 -12.19
C GLU A 137 18.69 12.33 -10.79
N PRO A 138 17.97 11.21 -10.54
CA PRO A 138 17.93 10.60 -9.22
C PRO A 138 19.37 10.28 -8.82
N LYS A 139 19.91 11.13 -7.94
CA LYS A 139 21.28 10.98 -7.45
C LYS A 139 21.28 9.63 -6.75
N LYS A 140 22.08 8.68 -7.25
CA LYS A 140 22.29 7.40 -6.58
C LYS A 140 23.04 7.70 -5.28
N VAL A 141 22.30 8.09 -4.25
CA VAL A 141 22.85 8.31 -2.92
C VAL A 141 23.31 6.94 -2.41
N ASN A 142 24.54 6.85 -1.94
CA ASN A 142 25.08 5.63 -1.34
C ASN A 142 24.44 5.43 0.04
N VAL A 143 23.18 5.02 0.05
CA VAL A 143 22.39 4.82 1.27
C VAL A 143 22.56 3.38 1.74
N LYS A 144 22.83 3.19 3.03
CA LYS A 144 22.79 1.86 3.65
C LYS A 144 21.38 1.29 3.47
N PRO A 145 21.18 0.21 2.68
CA PRO A 145 19.85 -0.18 2.20
C PRO A 145 18.95 -0.59 3.35
N VAL A 146 17.87 0.11 3.69
CA VAL A 146 17.02 -0.19 4.87
C VAL A 146 16.00 -1.30 4.56
N SER A 147 15.65 -2.13 5.56
CA SER A 147 14.63 -3.17 5.38
C SER A 147 13.24 -2.68 5.77
N PHE A 148 12.19 -3.18 5.13
CA PHE A 148 10.82 -2.82 5.52
C PHE A 148 10.49 -3.20 6.97
N LYS A 149 11.14 -4.23 7.56
CA LYS A 149 10.95 -4.60 8.96
C LYS A 149 11.31 -3.47 9.94
N GLU A 150 12.29 -2.65 9.60
CA GLU A 150 12.70 -1.51 10.42
C GLU A 150 11.69 -0.37 10.27
N VAL A 151 11.32 -0.07 9.02
CA VAL A 151 10.33 0.96 8.67
C VAL A 151 8.94 0.64 9.21
N SER A 152 8.53 -0.63 9.21
CA SER A 152 7.21 -1.05 9.67
C SER A 152 7.00 -0.74 11.15
N LYS A 153 8.07 -0.64 11.95
CA LYS A 153 7.95 -0.23 13.35
C LYS A 153 7.51 1.23 13.47
N VAL A 154 8.08 2.10 12.63
CA VAL A 154 7.67 3.52 12.53
C VAL A 154 6.21 3.61 12.10
N PHE A 155 5.82 2.84 11.08
CA PHE A 155 4.43 2.86 10.59
C PHE A 155 3.44 2.32 11.63
N VAL A 156 3.81 1.29 12.39
CA VAL A 156 2.97 0.78 13.49
C VAL A 156 2.79 1.85 14.57
N ALA A 157 3.85 2.57 14.94
CA ALA A 157 3.81 3.57 16.00
C ALA A 157 3.01 4.83 15.59
N HIS A 158 3.14 5.29 14.35
CA HIS A 158 2.66 6.62 13.96
C HIS A 158 1.56 6.65 12.90
N CYS A 159 1.43 5.61 12.06
CA CYS A 159 0.67 5.74 10.80
C CYS A 159 -0.49 4.75 10.69
N ASN A 160 -0.29 3.50 11.10
CA ASN A 160 -1.20 2.39 10.84
C ASN A 160 -2.56 2.57 11.50
N ASN A 161 -2.68 3.39 12.54
CA ASN A 161 -3.98 3.70 13.14
C ASN A 161 -4.96 4.35 12.15
N CYS A 162 -4.47 5.15 11.20
CA CYS A 162 -5.32 5.83 10.20
C CYS A 162 -5.14 5.25 8.79
N HIS A 163 -4.00 4.62 8.52
CA HIS A 163 -3.62 4.08 7.21
C HIS A 163 -3.39 2.57 7.29
N GLY A 164 -4.36 1.83 7.85
CA GLY A 164 -4.33 0.36 7.86
C GLY A 164 -5.17 -0.29 8.95
N SER A 165 -4.66 -0.33 10.18
CA SER A 165 -5.13 -1.19 11.26
C SER A 165 -6.52 -0.89 11.81
N VAL A 166 -7.06 0.31 11.61
CA VAL A 166 -8.37 0.70 12.18
C VAL A 166 -9.30 1.22 11.09
N GLY A 167 -10.49 0.63 11.02
CA GLY A 167 -11.57 1.08 10.14
C GLY A 167 -11.18 1.12 8.66
N LYS A 168 -11.76 2.07 7.92
CA LYS A 168 -11.41 2.31 6.53
C LYS A 168 -10.15 3.19 6.47
N PRO A 169 -9.07 2.76 5.77
CA PRO A 169 -7.85 3.55 5.67
C PRO A 169 -8.09 4.90 5.00
N LYS A 170 -7.54 5.96 5.59
CA LYS A 170 -7.63 7.32 5.05
C LYS A 170 -6.96 7.38 3.67
N ALA A 171 -7.63 8.05 2.73
CA ALA A 171 -7.25 8.13 1.32
C ALA A 171 -7.03 6.76 0.65
N GLY A 172 -7.58 5.67 1.20
CA GLY A 172 -7.37 4.32 0.67
C GLY A 172 -5.93 3.79 0.81
N ILE A 173 -5.08 4.45 1.60
CA ILE A 173 -3.67 4.10 1.78
C ILE A 173 -3.51 3.09 2.91
N ASP A 174 -2.87 1.94 2.63
CA ASP A 174 -2.50 0.92 3.63
C ASP A 174 -0.98 0.75 3.70
N LEU A 175 -0.40 1.07 4.87
CA LEU A 175 1.05 1.06 5.11
C LEU A 175 1.56 -0.23 5.77
N ARG A 176 0.71 -1.26 5.95
CA ARG A 176 1.09 -2.49 6.68
C ARG A 176 2.00 -3.40 5.87
N THR A 177 1.95 -3.32 4.54
CA THR A 177 2.75 -4.16 3.65
C THR A 177 3.33 -3.36 2.50
N VAL A 178 4.52 -3.73 2.02
CA VAL A 178 5.12 -3.08 0.85
C VAL A 178 4.25 -3.18 -0.39
N ALA A 179 3.57 -4.31 -0.59
CA ALA A 179 2.65 -4.47 -1.72
C ALA A 179 1.50 -3.44 -1.68
N ALA A 180 0.92 -3.20 -0.50
CA ALA A 180 -0.13 -2.22 -0.33
C ALA A 180 0.39 -0.77 -0.48
N ILE A 181 1.60 -0.49 0.02
CA ILE A 181 2.24 0.82 -0.14
C ILE A 181 2.49 1.13 -1.62
N LEU A 182 3.00 0.15 -2.37
CA LEU A 182 3.26 0.30 -3.81
C LEU A 182 2.00 0.31 -4.66
N LYS A 183 0.88 -0.24 -4.16
CA LYS A 183 -0.42 -0.09 -4.82
C LYS A 183 -0.92 1.36 -4.76
N GLY A 184 -0.47 2.14 -3.78
CA GLY A 184 -0.91 3.52 -3.60
C GLY A 184 -2.28 3.65 -2.94
N GLY A 185 -2.84 4.85 -3.04
CA GLY A 185 -4.16 5.20 -2.50
C GLY A 185 -5.11 5.69 -3.59
N ALA A 186 -6.17 6.38 -3.16
CA ALA A 186 -7.17 6.98 -4.05
C ALA A 186 -6.56 8.00 -5.03
N ASP A 187 -5.50 8.71 -4.61
CA ASP A 187 -4.81 9.71 -5.42
C ASP A 187 -3.62 9.14 -6.23
N GLY A 188 -3.47 7.81 -6.25
CA GLY A 188 -2.41 7.10 -6.97
C GLY A 188 -1.18 6.75 -6.12
N ASP A 189 -0.02 6.69 -6.77
CA ASP A 189 1.23 6.22 -6.17
C ASP A 189 1.72 7.16 -5.06
N ILE A 190 1.96 6.61 -3.87
CA ILE A 190 2.47 7.36 -2.71
C ILE A 190 3.98 7.24 -2.51
N VAL A 191 4.60 6.24 -3.14
CA VAL A 191 6.03 5.97 -3.08
C VAL A 191 6.56 5.78 -4.49
N LYS A 192 7.62 6.51 -4.82
CA LYS A 192 8.43 6.31 -6.03
C LYS A 192 9.74 5.63 -5.61
N PRO A 193 9.90 4.32 -5.84
CA PRO A 193 11.10 3.60 -5.44
C PRO A 193 12.36 4.24 -6.03
N GLY A 194 13.29 4.63 -5.16
CA GLY A 194 14.55 5.29 -5.54
C GLY A 194 14.51 6.82 -5.58
N ASP A 195 13.34 7.44 -5.38
CA ASP A 195 13.15 8.90 -5.44
C ASP A 195 12.26 9.38 -4.28
N PRO A 196 12.82 9.50 -3.06
CA PRO A 196 12.07 9.95 -1.88
C PRO A 196 11.52 11.37 -2.04
N GLU A 197 12.23 12.25 -2.74
CA GLU A 197 11.83 13.64 -2.96
C GLU A 197 10.59 13.77 -3.85
N LYS A 198 10.30 12.75 -4.67
CA LYS A 198 9.05 12.67 -5.44
C LYS A 198 8.01 11.71 -4.84
N SER A 199 8.24 11.24 -3.62
CA SER A 199 7.34 10.33 -2.91
C SER A 199 6.47 11.08 -1.91
N VAL A 200 5.16 11.08 -2.12
CA VAL A 200 4.17 11.73 -1.24
C VAL A 200 4.33 11.26 0.21
N LEU A 201 4.59 9.97 0.42
CA LEU A 201 4.81 9.40 1.75
C LEU A 201 5.93 10.11 2.53
N TYR A 202 7.03 10.46 1.86
CA TYR A 202 8.14 11.16 2.51
C TYR A 202 7.84 12.66 2.66
N LEU A 203 7.30 13.28 1.61
CA LEU A 203 6.97 14.71 1.62
C LEU A 203 5.97 15.06 2.74
N SER A 204 5.00 14.19 3.03
CA SER A 204 4.05 14.41 4.13
C SER A 204 4.67 14.34 5.53
N LEU A 205 5.86 13.74 5.69
CA LEU A 205 6.56 13.67 6.97
C LEU A 205 7.39 14.93 7.27
N MET A 206 7.65 15.76 6.25
CA MET A 206 8.41 17.00 6.42
C MET A 206 7.61 18.02 7.24
N ALA A 207 8.31 18.87 7.99
CA ALA A 207 7.68 19.83 8.90
C ALA A 207 6.90 20.93 8.18
N ASP A 208 7.30 21.25 6.95
CA ASP A 208 6.72 22.27 6.07
C ASP A 208 5.68 21.72 5.09
N ALA A 209 5.29 20.44 5.24
CA ALA A 209 4.28 19.84 4.41
C ALA A 209 2.93 20.56 4.54
N SER A 210 2.26 20.85 3.42
CA SER A 210 0.92 21.49 3.42
C SER A 210 -0.11 20.70 4.22
N LYS A 211 0.03 19.37 4.27
CA LYS A 211 -0.75 18.47 5.11
C LYS A 211 0.22 17.54 5.84
N PRO A 212 0.74 17.96 7.00
CA PRO A 212 1.75 17.19 7.71
C PRO A 212 1.12 15.92 8.31
N MET A 213 1.87 14.83 8.24
CA MET A 213 1.53 13.55 8.84
C MET A 213 2.57 13.18 9.89
N PRO A 214 2.16 12.67 11.06
CA PRO A 214 0.79 12.60 11.59
C PRO A 214 0.15 13.99 11.77
N PRO A 215 -1.20 14.08 11.80
CA PRO A 215 -1.91 15.34 12.03
C PRO A 215 -1.60 15.92 13.41
N ASP A 216 -1.92 17.19 13.60
CA ASP A 216 -1.68 17.89 14.87
C ASP A 216 -2.29 17.16 16.07
N GLY A 217 -1.58 17.20 17.19
CA GLY A 217 -1.94 16.47 18.42
C GLY A 217 -1.57 14.99 18.43
N LYS A 218 -0.98 14.44 17.37
CA LYS A 218 -0.35 13.11 17.37
C LYS A 218 1.17 13.21 17.47
N GLN A 219 1.79 12.21 18.09
CA GLN A 219 3.24 12.14 18.19
C GLN A 219 3.87 11.99 16.81
N ARG A 220 4.72 12.96 16.43
CA ARG A 220 5.49 12.90 15.18
C ARG A 220 6.63 11.88 15.29
N PRO A 221 6.99 11.21 14.19
CA PRO A 221 8.24 10.45 14.11
C PRO A 221 9.44 11.36 14.37
N THR A 222 10.47 10.81 14.97
CA THR A 222 11.77 11.48 15.14
C THR A 222 12.50 11.63 13.81
N GLU A 223 13.47 12.54 13.74
CA GLU A 223 14.29 12.73 12.53
C GLU A 223 14.97 11.42 12.08
N ALA A 224 15.41 10.59 13.03
CA ALA A 224 16.00 9.28 12.73
C ALA A 224 15.00 8.31 12.08
N GLU A 225 13.73 8.36 12.49
CA GLU A 225 12.66 7.54 11.93
C GLU A 225 12.23 8.04 10.54
N ILE A 226 12.14 9.36 10.37
CA ILE A 226 11.91 9.98 9.06
C ILE A 226 13.04 9.58 8.10
N LYS A 227 14.29 9.63 8.56
CA LYS A 227 15.45 9.18 7.80
C LYS A 227 15.37 7.70 7.43
N LEU A 228 14.88 6.83 8.31
CA LEU A 228 14.67 5.42 7.99
C LEU A 228 13.68 5.23 6.83
N VAL A 229 12.58 5.99 6.82
CA VAL A 229 11.60 5.98 5.72
C VAL A 229 12.24 6.47 4.43
N HIS A 230 12.95 7.60 4.49
CA HIS A 230 13.69 8.17 3.36
C HIS A 230 14.67 7.15 2.75
N ASP A 231 15.53 6.58 3.57
CA ASP A 231 16.58 5.65 3.14
C ASP A 231 16.01 4.36 2.56
N TRP A 232 14.88 3.91 3.09
CA TRP A 232 14.15 2.76 2.55
C TRP A 232 13.60 3.05 1.15
N ILE A 233 12.96 4.20 0.95
CA ILE A 233 12.46 4.63 -0.37
C ILE A 233 13.64 4.77 -1.34
N ALA A 234 14.71 5.46 -0.95
CA ALA A 234 15.92 5.64 -1.76
C ALA A 234 16.56 4.29 -2.16
N SER A 235 16.48 3.27 -1.31
CA SER A 235 16.98 1.91 -1.61
C SER A 235 16.06 1.08 -2.52
N GLY A 236 14.94 1.66 -2.95
CA GLY A 236 13.95 1.06 -3.86
C GLY A 236 12.76 0.42 -3.15
N ALA A 237 12.42 0.87 -1.93
CA ALA A 237 11.21 0.48 -1.20
C ALA A 237 10.98 -1.05 -1.10
N LYS A 238 12.05 -1.82 -0.82
CA LYS A 238 12.00 -3.29 -0.87
C LYS A 238 11.53 -3.90 0.45
N GLN A 239 10.78 -5.01 0.35
CA GLN A 239 10.37 -5.82 1.51
C GLN A 239 11.57 -6.33 2.34
N ARG A 240 12.59 -6.86 1.66
CA ARG A 240 13.80 -7.38 2.31
C ARG A 240 15.00 -6.54 1.89
N ARG A 241 15.93 -6.33 2.83
CA ARG A 241 17.32 -6.03 2.51
C ARG A 241 17.84 -7.20 1.67
N ARG A 242 17.87 -7.09 0.34
CA ARG A 242 18.76 -7.94 -0.44
C ARG A 242 20.13 -7.29 -0.35
N PRO A 243 21.14 -7.96 0.22
CA PRO A 243 22.52 -7.59 -0.07
C PRO A 243 22.62 -7.57 -1.59
N VAL A 244 23.20 -6.52 -2.17
CA VAL A 244 23.67 -6.61 -3.55
C VAL A 244 24.75 -7.69 -3.51
N ARG A 245 24.35 -8.96 -3.69
CA ARG A 245 25.29 -10.02 -4.00
C ARG A 245 25.85 -9.58 -5.33
N GLY A 246 27.03 -8.95 -5.30
CA GLY A 246 27.87 -8.80 -6.47
C GLY A 246 27.83 -10.14 -7.17
N ARG A 247 27.49 -10.14 -8.46
CA ARG A 247 27.49 -11.36 -9.26
C ARG A 247 28.87 -11.99 -9.12
N ARG A 248 29.05 -12.92 -8.18
CA ARG A 248 30.08 -13.93 -8.29
C ARG A 248 29.68 -14.63 -9.57
N GLY A 249 30.44 -14.35 -10.63
CA GLY A 249 30.26 -15.00 -11.92
C GLY A 249 30.05 -16.47 -11.64
N PHE A 250 28.98 -17.01 -12.20
CA PHE A 250 28.83 -18.44 -12.32
C PHE A 250 30.00 -18.87 -13.19
N ALA A 251 31.14 -19.19 -12.59
CA ALA A 251 32.23 -19.81 -13.30
C ALA A 251 31.63 -21.13 -13.81
N PRO A 252 31.51 -21.33 -15.14
CA PRO A 252 31.02 -22.60 -15.63
C PRO A 252 31.96 -23.67 -15.06
N ALA A 253 31.38 -24.69 -14.43
CA ALA A 253 32.14 -25.84 -13.99
C ALA A 253 32.93 -26.33 -15.20
N ARG A 254 34.27 -26.30 -15.11
CA ARG A 254 35.13 -26.92 -16.12
C ARG A 254 34.78 -28.40 -16.14
N PHE A 255 33.99 -28.82 -17.13
CA PHE A 255 33.86 -30.23 -17.46
C PHE A 255 35.26 -30.72 -17.85
N LYS A 256 35.82 -31.59 -17.02
CA LYS A 256 37.01 -32.37 -17.40
C LYS A 256 36.55 -33.33 -18.48
N ASN A 257 37.07 -33.15 -19.69
CA ASN A 257 36.87 -34.06 -20.80
C ASN A 257 37.28 -35.47 -20.36
N TYR A 258 36.32 -36.38 -20.29
CA TYR A 258 36.56 -37.80 -20.20
C TYR A 258 36.89 -38.27 -21.61
N SER A 259 38.14 -38.68 -21.83
CA SER A 259 38.58 -39.32 -23.08
C SER A 259 38.14 -40.77 -23.03
N PRO A 260 37.23 -41.25 -23.90
CA PRO A 260 36.99 -42.67 -24.00
C PRO A 260 38.19 -43.31 -24.70
N ASN A 261 38.88 -44.18 -23.97
CA ASN A 261 39.67 -45.25 -24.60
C ASN A 261 38.65 -46.25 -25.16
N THR A 262 38.60 -46.39 -26.48
CA THR A 262 38.41 -47.63 -27.26
C THR A 262 38.54 -47.27 -28.73
#